data_AF-A0A8K0D136-F1
#
_entry.id   AF-A0A8K0D136-F1
#
_cell.length_a   1.000
_cell.length_b   1.000
_cell.length_c   1.000
_cell.angle_alpha   90.00
_cell.angle_beta   90.00
_cell.angle_gamma   90.00
#
_symmetry.space_group_name_H-M   'P 1'
#
loop_
_entity.id
_entity.type
_entity.pdbx_description
1 polymer ?
#
loop_
_entity_poly.entity_id
_entity_poly.type
_entity_poly.pdbx_seq_one_letter_code
_entity_poly.pdbx_strand_id
1 'polypeptide(L)'
;MAAVVSLCILLLVASLLAVADCELCATPASKQGECVEINKCEAILDLYNNLTSLDKQTIKFLHNSQCGYAGLNPKVCCPKNDKPFVLQRPIVPFLGNRFGENEEEKIAKGQCGIQYTTDRIFDGTITEIDEFPWMALLIYQTEQGPGLACGGVLINSKYVLTAAHCVIGAQVEKLGKLIAVRLGEYDLQTAVDCDDISDEIEEYCAPPPVDVFIESSHPHPDYKTGTADRHHDIALIRLSNPVNYTKYIQPICLPNATHDSSISESKSELVICGWGKTEKSEGSAIKLKAKVPLVQENECKNPYEAKGIRLAKTQLCAGDGKHDSCKGDSGGPLMLEDLSDPAENRWYAVGIISFGSNPCAKQGVPAVYTRVLPYLEWIKSTMKP
;
A
#
# COMPACT_ATOMS: atom_id res chain seq x y z
N MET A 1 49.48 66.85 -17.68
CA MET A 1 48.05 66.59 -17.44
C MET A 1 47.43 65.50 -18.33
N ALA A 2 48.05 65.07 -19.44
CA ALA A 2 47.50 63.99 -20.29
C ALA A 2 47.78 62.56 -19.79
N ALA A 3 48.84 62.33 -19.00
CA ALA A 3 49.23 60.98 -18.55
C ALA A 3 48.39 60.43 -17.38
N VAL A 4 47.82 61.30 -16.54
CA VAL A 4 47.03 60.89 -15.36
C VAL A 4 45.59 60.53 -15.76
N VAL A 5 45.05 61.17 -16.80
CA VAL A 5 43.71 60.86 -17.32
C VAL A 5 43.69 59.51 -18.05
N SER A 6 44.80 59.13 -18.71
CA SER A 6 44.91 57.85 -19.40
C SER A 6 45.04 56.65 -18.43
N LEU A 7 45.71 56.84 -17.28
CA LEU A 7 45.81 55.81 -16.24
C LEU A 7 44.48 55.63 -15.48
N CYS A 8 43.72 56.71 -15.25
CA CYS A 8 42.37 56.62 -14.68
C CYS A 8 41.37 55.96 -15.64
N ILE A 9 41.48 56.18 -16.96
CA ILE A 9 40.64 55.49 -17.95
C ILE A 9 41.05 54.03 -18.11
N LEU A 10 42.34 53.69 -18.04
CA LEU A 10 42.80 52.29 -18.01
C LEU A 10 42.39 51.57 -16.72
N LEU A 11 42.32 52.25 -15.56
CA LEU A 11 41.80 51.68 -14.31
C LEU A 11 40.27 51.59 -14.30
N LEU A 12 39.55 52.49 -14.98
CA LEU A 12 38.10 52.43 -15.19
C LEU A 12 37.68 51.41 -16.26
N VAL A 13 38.54 51.11 -17.23
CA VAL A 13 38.29 50.09 -18.27
C VAL A 13 38.82 48.71 -17.81
N ALA A 14 39.84 48.64 -16.95
CA ALA A 14 40.25 47.39 -16.30
C ALA A 14 39.28 46.94 -15.20
N SER A 15 38.44 47.84 -14.66
CA SER A 15 37.30 47.44 -13.82
C SER A 15 36.09 46.96 -14.63
N LEU A 16 36.20 46.87 -15.96
CA LEU A 16 35.14 46.38 -16.86
C LEU A 16 35.47 45.03 -17.53
N LEU A 17 36.61 44.40 -17.21
CA LEU A 17 37.01 43.10 -17.77
C LEU A 17 37.65 42.20 -16.70
N ALA A 18 36.88 41.91 -15.65
CA ALA A 18 36.95 40.65 -14.90
C ALA A 18 35.76 40.59 -13.93
N VAL A 19 34.55 40.83 -14.44
CA VAL A 19 33.40 40.17 -13.82
C VAL A 19 33.51 38.73 -14.28
N ALA A 20 34.31 37.94 -13.57
CA ALA A 20 34.07 36.51 -13.58
C ALA A 20 32.64 36.39 -13.08
N ASP A 21 31.73 35.95 -13.95
CA ASP A 21 30.34 35.60 -13.62
C ASP A 21 30.38 34.46 -12.59
N CYS A 22 30.72 34.80 -11.34
CA CYS A 22 30.46 33.98 -10.19
C CYS A 22 28.99 34.20 -9.86
N GLU A 23 28.12 33.55 -10.64
CA GLU A 23 26.73 33.35 -10.25
C GLU A 23 26.74 32.52 -8.98
N LEU A 24 26.73 33.23 -7.85
CA LEU A 24 26.48 32.66 -6.54
C LEU A 24 25.09 32.03 -6.60
N CYS A 25 25.03 30.75 -6.27
CA CYS A 25 23.82 29.97 -6.29
C CYS A 25 23.63 29.30 -4.93
N ALA A 26 22.41 28.85 -4.65
CA ALA A 26 22.12 28.01 -3.49
C ALA A 26 21.99 26.56 -3.95
N THR A 27 22.72 25.66 -3.28
CA THR A 27 22.55 24.22 -3.47
C THR A 27 21.18 23.75 -2.95
N PRO A 28 20.67 22.57 -3.32
CA PRO A 28 19.42 22.02 -2.78
C PRO A 28 19.41 21.82 -1.26
N ALA A 29 20.59 21.80 -0.63
CA ALA A 29 20.77 21.77 0.82
C ALA A 29 20.91 23.17 1.44
N SER A 30 20.50 24.22 0.72
CA SER A 30 20.55 25.64 1.14
C SER A 30 21.94 26.18 1.47
N LYS A 31 23.02 25.51 1.02
CA LYS A 31 24.40 26.02 1.14
C LYS A 31 24.76 26.91 -0.04
N GLN A 32 25.60 27.91 0.20
CA GLN A 32 26.12 28.80 -0.84
C GLN A 32 27.15 28.08 -1.72
N GLY A 33 27.00 28.19 -3.04
CA GLY A 33 27.85 27.56 -4.03
C GLY A 33 28.13 28.45 -5.24
N GLU A 34 28.92 27.92 -6.17
CA GLU A 34 29.19 28.50 -7.49
C GLU A 34 28.54 27.68 -8.59
N CYS A 35 27.93 28.37 -9.56
CA CYS A 35 27.38 27.71 -10.73
C CYS A 35 28.50 27.30 -11.71
N VAL A 36 28.88 26.02 -11.69
CA VAL A 36 29.98 25.47 -12.50
C VAL A 36 29.48 24.33 -13.39
N GLU A 37 30.20 24.00 -14.47
CA GLU A 37 29.85 22.83 -15.30
C GLU A 37 29.84 21.55 -14.46
N ILE A 38 28.91 20.62 -14.74
CA ILE A 38 28.69 19.41 -13.92
C ILE A 38 29.96 18.56 -13.73
N ASN A 39 30.84 18.54 -14.73
CA ASN A 39 32.12 17.82 -14.72
C ASN A 39 33.24 18.54 -13.95
N LYS A 40 33.01 19.77 -13.49
CA LYS A 40 33.93 20.56 -12.66
C LYS A 40 33.54 20.57 -11.18
N CYS A 41 32.43 19.93 -10.82
CA CYS A 41 31.99 19.83 -9.42
C CYS A 41 32.40 18.49 -8.82
N GLU A 42 33.49 18.46 -8.04
CA GLU A 42 33.99 17.25 -7.38
C GLU A 42 32.93 16.56 -6.53
N ALA A 43 32.09 17.34 -5.84
CA ALA A 43 31.04 16.78 -4.98
C ALA A 43 29.95 16.01 -5.76
N ILE A 44 29.65 16.39 -7.00
CA ILE A 44 28.71 15.64 -7.88
C ILE A 44 29.39 14.42 -8.51
N LEU A 45 30.68 14.52 -8.82
CA LEU A 45 31.47 13.38 -9.32
C LEU A 45 31.61 12.30 -8.25
N ASP A 46 31.82 12.68 -6.99
CA ASP A 46 31.87 11.77 -5.84
C ASP A 46 30.52 11.11 -5.56
N LEU A 47 29.42 11.83 -5.77
CA LEU A 47 28.06 11.28 -5.71
C LEU A 47 27.86 10.24 -6.82
N TYR A 48 28.27 10.53 -8.06
CA TYR A 48 28.18 9.57 -9.17
C TYR A 48 28.98 8.29 -8.94
N ASN A 49 30.21 8.40 -8.43
CA ASN A 49 31.12 7.27 -8.22
C ASN A 49 30.68 6.34 -7.06
N ASN A 50 29.85 6.82 -6.14
CA ASN A 50 29.37 6.05 -4.98
C ASN A 50 27.94 5.49 -5.15
N LEU A 51 27.30 5.69 -6.30
CA LEU A 51 25.95 5.18 -6.57
C LEU A 51 25.97 3.75 -7.12
N THR A 52 25.15 2.87 -6.54
CA THR A 52 24.83 1.54 -7.10
C THR A 52 23.62 1.57 -8.04
N SER A 53 22.74 2.58 -7.93
CA SER A 53 21.64 2.88 -8.87
C SER A 53 21.19 4.34 -8.75
N LEU A 54 20.66 4.95 -9.82
CA LEU A 54 20.11 6.31 -9.81
C LEU A 54 18.68 6.31 -9.26
N ASP A 55 18.53 6.51 -7.95
CA ASP A 55 17.22 6.66 -7.32
C ASP A 55 16.57 8.03 -7.63
N LYS A 56 15.25 8.12 -7.42
CA LYS A 56 14.47 9.33 -7.72
C LYS A 56 14.93 10.55 -6.90
N GLN A 57 15.47 10.34 -5.70
CA GLN A 57 16.00 11.42 -4.85
C GLN A 57 17.28 12.02 -5.44
N THR A 58 18.17 11.17 -5.94
CA THR A 58 19.39 11.55 -6.65
C THR A 58 19.07 12.31 -7.93
N ILE A 59 18.09 11.84 -8.70
CA ILE A 59 17.64 12.54 -9.92
C ILE A 59 17.05 13.92 -9.57
N LYS A 60 16.19 13.99 -8.55
CA LYS A 60 15.61 15.26 -8.07
C LYS A 60 16.69 16.20 -7.51
N PHE A 61 17.68 15.67 -6.80
CA PHE A 61 18.82 16.42 -6.30
C PHE A 61 19.69 16.99 -7.43
N LEU A 62 19.98 16.21 -8.48
CA LEU A 62 20.73 16.67 -9.65
C LEU A 62 19.94 17.73 -10.43
N HIS A 63 18.64 17.52 -10.60
CA HIS A 63 17.75 18.48 -11.25
C HIS A 63 17.67 19.80 -10.47
N ASN A 64 17.52 19.73 -9.14
CA ASN A 64 17.45 20.90 -8.28
C ASN A 64 18.82 21.57 -8.08
N SER A 65 19.92 20.84 -8.31
CA SER A 65 21.26 21.43 -8.31
C SER A 65 21.56 22.19 -9.60
N GLN A 66 20.75 22.06 -10.65
CA GLN A 66 21.00 22.72 -11.91
C GLN A 66 20.83 24.24 -11.79
N CYS A 67 21.86 24.98 -12.19
CA CYS A 67 21.89 26.44 -12.11
C CYS A 67 22.04 27.13 -13.47
N GLY A 68 22.16 26.36 -14.57
CA GLY A 68 22.21 26.91 -15.92
C GLY A 68 22.85 25.98 -16.93
N TYR A 69 23.34 26.56 -18.04
CA TYR A 69 24.06 25.85 -19.10
C TYR A 69 25.29 26.64 -19.57
N ALA A 70 26.35 25.94 -19.98
CA ALA A 70 27.47 26.47 -20.77
C ALA A 70 27.43 25.81 -22.16
N GLY A 71 26.76 26.45 -23.13
CA GLY A 71 26.46 25.80 -24.40
C GLY A 71 25.48 24.63 -24.20
N LEU A 72 25.88 23.41 -24.57
CA LEU A 72 25.11 22.18 -24.34
C LEU A 72 25.42 21.49 -23.00
N ASN A 73 26.41 21.99 -22.24
CA ASN A 73 26.83 21.37 -20.98
C ASN A 73 25.99 21.93 -19.82
N PRO A 74 25.30 21.09 -19.04
CA PRO A 74 24.56 21.55 -17.86
C PRO A 74 25.54 22.03 -16.78
N LYS A 75 25.18 23.15 -16.14
CA LYS A 75 25.85 23.67 -14.95
C LYS A 75 25.07 23.31 -13.69
N VAL A 76 25.79 23.04 -12.62
CA VAL A 76 25.26 22.73 -11.29
C VAL A 76 25.84 23.67 -10.24
N CYS A 77 25.06 23.94 -9.21
CA CYS A 77 25.48 24.72 -8.07
C CYS A 77 26.40 23.87 -7.20
N CYS A 78 27.70 24.17 -7.22
CA CYS A 78 28.72 23.41 -6.51
C CYS A 78 29.16 24.16 -5.24
N PRO A 79 29.16 23.52 -4.05
CA PRO A 79 29.52 24.19 -2.80
C PRO A 79 31.00 24.60 -2.78
N LYS A 80 31.32 25.82 -2.31
CA LYS A 80 32.71 26.24 -2.10
C LYS A 80 33.25 25.63 -0.79
N ASN A 81 34.23 24.73 -0.89
CA ASN A 81 35.06 24.22 0.22
C ASN A 81 34.42 23.28 1.28
N ASP A 82 33.38 22.53 0.95
CA ASP A 82 32.95 21.41 1.81
C ASP A 82 33.29 20.04 1.19
N LYS A 83 33.72 19.11 2.05
CA LYS A 83 33.90 17.66 1.81
C LYS A 83 32.71 17.04 1.05
N PRO A 84 32.86 15.86 0.40
CA PRO A 84 31.89 15.25 -0.52
C PRO A 84 30.44 15.43 -0.08
N PHE A 85 29.52 15.60 -1.04
CA PHE A 85 28.08 15.51 -0.80
C PHE A 85 27.80 14.19 -0.10
N VAL A 86 27.83 14.20 1.23
CA VAL A 86 27.05 13.27 2.00
C VAL A 86 25.65 13.68 1.60
N LEU A 87 24.99 12.85 0.77
CA LEU A 87 23.56 12.70 0.93
C LEU A 87 23.41 12.37 2.41
N GLN A 88 23.25 13.42 3.22
CA GLN A 88 22.43 13.31 4.39
C GLN A 88 21.10 12.91 3.76
N ARG A 89 20.91 11.58 3.60
CA ARG A 89 19.61 11.00 3.88
C ARG A 89 19.15 11.82 5.06
N PRO A 90 17.95 12.42 5.01
CA PRO A 90 17.36 12.86 6.24
C PRO A 90 17.54 11.65 7.16
N ILE A 91 18.45 11.79 8.13
CA ILE A 91 18.08 11.45 9.47
C ILE A 91 16.95 12.46 9.66
N VAL A 92 15.75 12.08 9.18
CA VAL A 92 14.57 12.32 9.98
C VAL A 92 15.10 11.93 11.34
N PRO A 93 15.23 12.86 12.29
CA PRO A 93 15.18 12.41 13.65
C PRO A 93 13.98 11.49 13.61
N PHE A 94 14.21 10.21 13.85
CA PHE A 94 13.15 9.42 14.44
C PHE A 94 12.86 10.24 15.68
N LEU A 95 11.92 11.19 15.58
CA LEU A 95 11.38 11.90 16.70
C LEU A 95 10.67 10.77 17.40
N GLY A 96 11.45 10.10 18.24
CA GLY A 96 10.95 9.25 19.26
C GLY A 96 9.78 9.98 19.87
N ASN A 97 8.69 9.25 19.96
CA ASN A 97 7.75 9.44 21.03
C ASN A 97 7.03 10.77 21.05
N ARG A 98 6.00 10.88 20.22
CA ARG A 98 4.71 11.36 20.77
C ARG A 98 3.86 10.23 21.36
N PHE A 99 4.23 8.98 21.08
CA PHE A 99 3.82 7.79 21.82
C PHE A 99 5.09 7.14 22.36
N GLY A 100 5.23 7.04 23.69
CA GLY A 100 6.46 6.58 24.35
C GLY A 100 7.12 5.38 23.67
N GLU A 101 8.44 5.28 23.78
CA GLU A 101 9.39 4.30 23.18
C GLU A 101 8.97 2.84 23.36
N ASN A 102 7.93 2.62 24.15
CA ASN A 102 7.27 1.40 24.49
C ASN A 102 6.19 0.93 23.49
N GLU A 103 5.80 1.67 22.43
CA GLU A 103 4.75 1.20 21.49
C GLU A 103 5.29 0.47 20.25
N GLU A 104 6.40 0.91 19.65
CA GLU A 104 7.06 0.14 18.58
C GLU A 104 7.64 -1.19 19.11
N GLU A 105 8.09 -1.22 20.36
CA GLU A 105 8.50 -2.45 21.06
C GLU A 105 7.32 -3.36 21.46
N LYS A 106 6.07 -2.90 21.31
CA LYS A 106 4.85 -3.62 21.70
C LYS A 106 4.02 -4.15 20.53
N ILE A 107 4.51 -4.16 19.30
CA ILE A 107 3.89 -4.98 18.24
C ILE A 107 4.24 -6.44 18.54
N ALA A 108 3.55 -7.00 19.53
CA ALA A 108 3.94 -8.26 20.14
C ALA A 108 3.73 -9.40 19.13
N LYS A 109 4.74 -10.27 19.03
CA LYS A 109 4.61 -11.57 18.35
C LYS A 109 3.39 -12.30 18.93
N GLY A 110 2.34 -12.46 18.11
CA GLY A 110 1.10 -13.16 18.49
C GLY A 110 -0.13 -12.27 18.67
N GLN A 111 -0.02 -10.94 18.53
CA GLN A 111 -1.18 -10.06 18.42
C GLN A 111 -1.72 -10.02 16.98
N CYS A 112 -3.03 -9.77 16.86
CA CYS A 112 -3.75 -9.66 15.59
C CYS A 112 -4.87 -8.64 15.69
N GLY A 113 -5.37 -8.17 14.55
CA GLY A 113 -6.56 -7.32 14.46
C GLY A 113 -6.39 -5.96 15.12
N ILE A 114 -5.17 -5.49 15.34
CA ILE A 114 -4.88 -4.20 15.97
C ILE A 114 -4.74 -3.14 14.87
N GLN A 115 -5.46 -2.03 15.06
CA GLN A 115 -5.32 -0.82 14.26
C GLN A 115 -5.10 0.35 15.22
N TYR A 116 -4.13 1.21 14.92
CA TYR A 116 -3.71 2.30 15.81
C TYR A 116 -4.49 3.60 15.53
N THR A 117 -5.10 3.74 14.36
CA THR A 117 -5.96 4.86 14.01
C THR A 117 -7.40 4.66 14.50
N THR A 118 -7.92 5.67 15.19
CA THR A 118 -9.21 5.65 15.89
C THR A 118 -10.34 6.41 15.18
N ASP A 119 -10.09 7.00 14.01
CA ASP A 119 -11.09 7.84 13.37
C ASP A 119 -12.20 7.01 12.73
N ARG A 120 -13.42 7.28 13.22
CA ARG A 120 -14.63 6.51 12.94
C ARG A 120 -14.92 6.51 11.44
N ILE A 121 -15.16 5.31 10.91
CA ILE A 121 -15.53 5.06 9.51
C ILE A 121 -16.82 5.82 9.16
N PHE A 122 -16.70 6.83 8.31
CA PHE A 122 -17.83 7.46 7.64
C PHE A 122 -17.99 6.88 6.22
N ASP A 123 -19.17 6.35 5.93
CA ASP A 123 -19.84 6.27 4.60
C ASP A 123 -18.99 6.11 3.31
N GLY A 124 -18.13 5.08 3.22
CA GLY A 124 -17.52 4.68 1.94
C GLY A 124 -16.37 5.58 1.46
N THR A 125 -15.40 5.87 2.34
CA THR A 125 -14.33 6.85 2.10
C THR A 125 -12.97 6.23 1.81
N ILE A 126 -12.03 7.09 1.41
CA ILE A 126 -10.58 6.84 1.48
C ILE A 126 -10.23 6.37 2.89
N THR A 127 -9.34 5.38 3.00
CA THR A 127 -8.82 4.92 4.29
C THR A 127 -7.76 5.87 4.81
N GLU A 128 -7.48 5.83 6.11
CA GLU A 128 -6.21 6.38 6.59
C GLU A 128 -5.04 5.54 6.08
N ILE A 129 -3.85 6.14 6.03
CA ILE A 129 -2.64 5.49 5.47
C ILE A 129 -2.26 4.20 6.23
N ASP A 130 -2.51 4.14 7.54
CA ASP A 130 -2.21 3.01 8.41
C ASP A 130 -3.44 2.12 8.72
N GLU A 131 -4.59 2.40 8.10
CA GLU A 131 -5.82 1.64 8.32
C GLU A 131 -5.74 0.26 7.66
N PHE A 132 -6.30 -0.77 8.30
CA PHE A 132 -6.31 -2.15 7.81
C PHE A 132 -4.91 -2.67 7.38
N PRO A 133 -3.91 -2.71 8.29
CA PRO A 133 -2.52 -3.10 7.98
C PRO A 133 -2.35 -4.58 7.57
N TRP A 134 -3.43 -5.36 7.57
CA TRP A 134 -3.46 -6.75 7.10
C TRP A 134 -3.81 -6.89 5.63
N MET A 135 -4.19 -5.80 4.95
CA MET A 135 -4.56 -5.86 3.54
C MET A 135 -3.38 -6.29 2.68
N ALA A 136 -3.64 -7.22 1.76
CA ALA A 136 -2.66 -7.76 0.85
C ALA A 136 -3.15 -7.67 -0.59
N LEU A 137 -2.24 -7.39 -1.52
CA LEU A 137 -2.48 -7.48 -2.96
C LEU A 137 -1.70 -8.64 -3.56
N LEU A 138 -2.32 -9.38 -4.47
CA LEU A 138 -1.69 -10.52 -5.12
C LEU A 138 -1.08 -10.11 -6.47
N ILE A 139 0.19 -10.48 -6.69
CA ILE A 139 0.96 -10.12 -7.88
C ILE A 139 1.09 -11.34 -8.79
N TYR A 140 0.62 -11.20 -10.03
CA TYR A 140 0.66 -12.21 -11.08
C TYR A 140 1.68 -11.84 -12.14
N GLN A 141 2.43 -12.83 -12.61
CA GLN A 141 3.27 -12.69 -13.78
C GLN A 141 2.40 -12.79 -15.04
N THR A 142 2.04 -11.64 -15.60
CA THR A 142 1.28 -11.55 -16.86
C THR A 142 2.23 -11.49 -18.07
N GLU A 143 1.67 -11.53 -19.28
CA GLU A 143 2.44 -11.35 -20.52
C GLU A 143 3.08 -9.95 -20.61
N GLN A 144 2.46 -8.93 -20.00
CA GLN A 144 2.94 -7.55 -19.99
C GLN A 144 3.86 -7.23 -18.80
N GLY A 145 4.13 -8.21 -17.93
CA GLY A 145 4.91 -8.04 -16.70
C GLY A 145 4.08 -8.30 -15.43
N PRO A 146 4.63 -8.00 -14.24
CA PRO A 146 3.89 -8.14 -12.99
C PRO A 146 2.62 -7.28 -12.97
N GLY A 147 1.49 -7.89 -12.68
CA GLY A 147 0.19 -7.22 -12.58
C GLY A 147 -0.51 -7.55 -11.27
N LEU A 148 -1.21 -6.58 -10.72
CA LEU A 148 -2.01 -6.75 -9.51
C LEU A 148 -3.41 -7.24 -9.88
N ALA A 149 -3.84 -8.32 -9.23
CA ALA A 149 -5.18 -8.84 -9.34
C ALA A 149 -5.52 -9.55 -8.04
N CYS A 150 -6.78 -9.54 -7.59
CA CYS A 150 -7.16 -10.07 -6.28
C CYS A 150 -6.49 -9.38 -5.06
N GLY A 151 -7.22 -9.42 -3.96
CA GLY A 151 -6.73 -9.14 -2.63
C GLY A 151 -6.46 -10.41 -1.82
N GLY A 152 -6.00 -10.19 -0.60
CA GLY A 152 -5.86 -11.18 0.45
C GLY A 152 -5.79 -10.48 1.80
N VAL A 153 -5.64 -11.27 2.84
CA VAL A 153 -5.49 -10.76 4.20
C VAL A 153 -4.40 -11.52 4.95
N LEU A 154 -3.44 -10.78 5.53
CA LEU A 154 -2.38 -11.35 6.35
C LEU A 154 -2.99 -11.91 7.65
N ILE A 155 -2.73 -13.18 7.96
CA ILE A 155 -3.25 -13.84 9.17
C ILE A 155 -2.15 -14.22 10.17
N ASN A 156 -0.89 -14.21 9.71
CA ASN A 156 0.32 -14.21 10.55
C ASN A 156 1.52 -13.80 9.67
N SER A 157 2.74 -13.83 10.21
CA SER A 157 3.95 -13.39 9.51
C SER A 157 4.30 -14.20 8.25
N LYS A 158 3.73 -15.38 8.02
CA LYS A 158 4.03 -16.23 6.85
C LYS A 158 2.83 -16.56 5.98
N TYR A 159 1.61 -16.25 6.40
CA TYR A 159 0.40 -16.71 5.73
C TYR A 159 -0.56 -15.58 5.42
N VAL A 160 -1.03 -15.61 4.17
CA VAL A 160 -2.09 -14.76 3.65
C VAL A 160 -3.28 -15.65 3.30
N LEU A 161 -4.45 -15.28 3.80
CA LEU A 161 -5.72 -15.90 3.45
C LEU A 161 -6.33 -15.18 2.25
N THR A 162 -6.85 -15.92 1.28
CA THR A 162 -7.49 -15.37 0.08
C THR A 162 -8.53 -16.37 -0.46
N ALA A 163 -9.12 -16.09 -1.61
CA ALA A 163 -10.04 -16.99 -2.31
C ALA A 163 -9.28 -18.05 -3.13
N ALA A 164 -9.83 -19.25 -3.25
CA ALA A 164 -9.22 -20.34 -4.04
C ALA A 164 -9.16 -19.99 -5.53
N HIS A 165 -10.18 -19.30 -6.04
CA HIS A 165 -10.20 -18.86 -7.43
C HIS A 165 -9.08 -17.86 -7.76
N CYS A 166 -8.49 -17.18 -6.78
CA CYS A 166 -7.33 -16.32 -7.00
C CYS A 166 -6.04 -17.15 -7.20
N VAL A 167 -5.97 -18.38 -6.71
CA VAL A 167 -4.72 -19.17 -6.75
C VAL A 167 -4.74 -20.34 -7.74
N ILE A 168 -5.92 -20.76 -8.23
CA ILE A 168 -6.07 -21.84 -9.23
C ILE A 168 -7.23 -21.60 -10.21
N GLY A 169 -7.20 -22.31 -11.34
CA GLY A 169 -8.28 -22.35 -12.34
C GLY A 169 -8.26 -21.18 -13.33
N ALA A 170 -9.41 -20.88 -13.91
CA ALA A 170 -9.56 -19.96 -15.05
C ALA A 170 -8.99 -18.56 -14.82
N GLN A 171 -8.97 -18.07 -13.58
CA GLN A 171 -8.41 -16.75 -13.26
C GLN A 171 -6.89 -16.75 -13.37
N VAL A 172 -6.21 -17.78 -12.86
CA VAL A 172 -4.77 -17.95 -13.00
C VAL A 172 -4.38 -18.23 -14.44
N GLU A 173 -5.18 -19.03 -15.16
CA GLU A 173 -4.98 -19.27 -16.60
C GLU A 173 -5.06 -17.98 -17.41
N LYS A 174 -5.95 -17.06 -17.02
CA LYS A 174 -6.14 -15.77 -17.68
C LYS A 174 -5.08 -14.72 -17.30
N LEU A 175 -4.73 -14.63 -16.02
CA LEU A 175 -3.85 -13.58 -15.50
C LEU A 175 -2.37 -13.96 -15.62
N GLY A 176 -2.05 -15.25 -15.50
CA GLY A 176 -0.71 -15.77 -15.41
C GLY A 176 -0.39 -16.32 -14.02
N LYS A 177 0.88 -16.68 -13.79
CA LYS A 177 1.31 -17.34 -12.54
C LYS A 177 1.29 -16.34 -11.38
N LEU A 178 0.67 -16.69 -10.27
CA LEU A 178 0.81 -15.95 -9.02
C LEU A 178 2.26 -16.06 -8.48
N ILE A 179 2.94 -14.92 -8.27
CA ILE A 179 4.39 -14.89 -7.94
C ILE A 179 4.72 -14.25 -6.59
N ALA A 180 3.98 -13.24 -6.16
CA ALA A 180 4.28 -12.49 -4.95
C ALA A 180 3.01 -11.92 -4.30
N VAL A 181 3.16 -11.46 -3.06
CA VAL A 181 2.17 -10.70 -2.32
C VAL A 181 2.77 -9.35 -1.94
N ARG A 182 2.02 -8.27 -2.14
CA ARG A 182 2.35 -6.93 -1.64
C ARG A 182 1.64 -6.64 -0.33
N LEU A 183 2.36 -6.11 0.65
CA LEU A 183 1.86 -5.71 1.98
C LEU A 183 2.27 -4.27 2.30
N GLY A 184 1.50 -3.59 3.15
CA GLY A 184 1.78 -2.21 3.56
C GLY A 184 1.56 -1.17 2.46
N GLU A 185 0.77 -1.51 1.45
CA GLU A 185 0.39 -0.61 0.36
C GLU A 185 -0.75 0.32 0.80
N TYR A 186 -0.77 1.54 0.24
CA TYR A 186 -1.88 2.47 0.38
C TYR A 186 -2.23 3.14 -0.95
N ASP A 187 -1.29 3.80 -1.63
CA ASP A 187 -1.49 4.38 -2.97
C ASP A 187 -0.60 3.72 -4.04
N LEU A 188 -1.26 3.00 -4.97
CA LEU A 188 -0.61 2.26 -6.06
C LEU A 188 0.20 3.12 -7.03
N GLN A 189 0.07 4.45 -6.98
CA GLN A 189 0.78 5.38 -7.87
C GLN A 189 2.09 5.90 -7.27
N THR A 190 2.24 5.81 -5.95
CA THR A 190 3.39 6.29 -5.21
C THR A 190 4.18 5.12 -4.61
N ALA A 191 5.46 5.37 -4.33
CA ALA A 191 6.32 4.36 -3.70
C ALA A 191 6.53 4.64 -2.21
N VAL A 192 6.24 5.88 -1.80
CA VAL A 192 6.26 6.37 -0.42
C VAL A 192 5.01 7.21 -0.33
N ASP A 193 4.15 6.85 0.62
CA ASP A 193 2.85 7.47 0.80
C ASP A 193 2.96 8.40 2.00
N CYS A 194 2.51 9.64 1.84
CA CYS A 194 2.64 10.67 2.86
C CYS A 194 1.31 11.39 3.05
N ASP A 195 0.99 11.74 4.28
CA ASP A 195 -0.19 12.52 4.64
C ASP A 195 0.23 13.95 5.00
N ASP A 196 -0.38 14.92 4.34
CA ASP A 196 -0.09 16.35 4.51
C ASP A 196 -0.86 16.89 5.73
N ILE A 197 -0.37 16.60 6.94
CA ILE A 197 -0.99 17.10 8.18
C ILE A 197 -0.57 18.57 8.42
N SER A 198 -1.10 19.49 7.61
CA SER A 198 -1.02 20.96 7.73
C SER A 198 0.38 21.59 7.77
N ASP A 199 0.47 22.86 7.36
CA ASP A 199 1.70 23.66 7.14
C ASP A 199 2.70 23.79 8.32
N GLU A 200 2.47 23.12 9.47
CA GLU A 200 3.24 23.29 10.71
C GLU A 200 3.76 21.97 11.35
N ILE A 201 3.51 20.79 10.77
CA ILE A 201 3.98 19.49 11.32
C ILE A 201 4.78 18.70 10.27
N GLU A 202 5.84 18.01 10.71
CA GLU A 202 6.63 17.10 9.86
C GLU A 202 5.74 16.10 9.11
N GLU A 203 5.99 15.96 7.81
CA GLU A 203 5.35 15.04 6.86
C GLU A 203 5.28 13.61 7.44
N TYR A 204 4.07 13.07 7.62
CA TYR A 204 3.88 11.71 8.13
C TYR A 204 3.81 10.73 6.96
N CYS A 205 4.90 9.99 6.72
CA CYS A 205 4.99 9.03 5.62
C CYS A 205 5.01 7.57 6.09
N ALA A 206 4.30 6.71 5.36
CA ALA A 206 4.49 5.27 5.42
C ALA A 206 5.77 4.84 4.68
N PRO A 207 6.47 3.80 5.15
CA PRO A 207 7.55 3.18 4.39
C PRO A 207 6.99 2.55 3.10
N PRO A 208 7.84 2.30 2.09
CA PRO A 208 7.42 1.63 0.87
C PRO A 208 6.77 0.26 1.13
N PRO A 209 5.79 -0.14 0.29
CA PRO A 209 5.19 -1.46 0.38
C PRO A 209 6.23 -2.56 0.16
N VAL A 210 5.98 -3.72 0.76
CA VAL A 210 6.89 -4.88 0.69
C VAL A 210 6.30 -5.96 -0.21
N ASP A 211 7.03 -6.30 -1.27
CA ASP A 211 6.71 -7.42 -2.15
C ASP A 211 7.44 -8.69 -1.67
N VAL A 212 6.67 -9.73 -1.35
CA VAL A 212 7.18 -11.00 -0.81
C VAL A 212 6.83 -12.14 -1.75
N PHE A 213 7.84 -12.88 -2.22
CA PHE A 213 7.61 -14.04 -3.08
C PHE A 213 6.84 -15.15 -2.36
N ILE A 214 6.12 -15.93 -3.15
CA ILE A 214 5.30 -17.05 -2.66
C ILE A 214 6.11 -18.35 -2.65
N GLU A 215 6.11 -19.06 -1.52
CA GLU A 215 6.66 -20.41 -1.40
C GLU A 215 5.69 -21.44 -2.00
N SER A 216 4.41 -21.33 -1.62
CA SER A 216 3.36 -22.27 -2.04
C SER A 216 1.96 -21.68 -1.83
N SER A 217 1.00 -22.14 -2.62
CA SER A 217 -0.42 -21.87 -2.43
C SER A 217 -1.17 -23.18 -2.13
N HIS A 218 -2.14 -23.09 -1.22
CA HIS A 218 -2.93 -24.21 -0.73
C HIS A 218 -4.41 -23.84 -0.88
N PRO A 219 -5.03 -24.03 -2.06
CA PRO A 219 -6.47 -23.96 -2.19
C PRO A 219 -7.13 -25.07 -1.35
N HIS A 220 -8.33 -24.81 -0.84
CA HIS A 220 -9.10 -25.82 -0.13
C HIS A 220 -9.31 -27.05 -1.02
N PRO A 221 -9.09 -28.29 -0.53
CA PRO A 221 -9.15 -29.50 -1.35
C PRO A 221 -10.51 -29.75 -2.01
N ASP A 222 -11.59 -29.30 -1.37
CA ASP A 222 -12.95 -29.43 -1.90
C ASP A 222 -13.37 -28.30 -2.88
N TYR A 223 -12.50 -27.32 -3.14
CA TYR A 223 -12.78 -26.28 -4.12
C TYR A 223 -12.79 -26.86 -5.54
N LYS A 224 -13.85 -26.58 -6.30
CA LYS A 224 -13.99 -27.02 -7.69
C LYS A 224 -13.91 -25.82 -8.63
N THR A 225 -12.93 -25.83 -9.52
CA THR A 225 -12.76 -24.78 -10.54
C THR A 225 -13.91 -24.82 -11.54
N GLY A 226 -14.36 -23.65 -11.99
CA GLY A 226 -15.35 -23.53 -13.07
C GLY A 226 -16.80 -23.73 -12.65
N THR A 227 -17.10 -23.98 -11.37
CA THR A 227 -18.48 -23.99 -10.88
C THR A 227 -18.97 -22.57 -10.59
N ALA A 228 -20.26 -22.34 -10.85
CA ALA A 228 -20.87 -21.02 -10.65
C ALA A 228 -21.12 -20.69 -9.17
N ASP A 229 -21.28 -21.72 -8.34
CA ASP A 229 -21.53 -21.63 -6.90
C ASP A 229 -20.26 -21.42 -6.06
N ARG A 230 -19.07 -21.68 -6.60
CA ARG A 230 -17.76 -21.49 -5.96
C ARG A 230 -17.73 -21.97 -4.50
N HIS A 231 -18.24 -23.18 -4.25
CA HIS A 231 -18.13 -23.76 -2.92
C HIS A 231 -16.66 -23.96 -2.52
N HIS A 232 -16.37 -23.75 -1.23
CA HIS A 232 -15.03 -23.88 -0.66
C HIS A 232 -13.98 -22.94 -1.26
N ASP A 233 -14.41 -21.75 -1.70
CA ASP A 233 -13.55 -20.75 -2.31
C ASP A 233 -12.67 -20.02 -1.28
N ILE A 234 -11.66 -20.73 -0.78
CA ILE A 234 -10.70 -20.24 0.20
C ILE A 234 -9.33 -20.89 -0.04
N ALA A 235 -8.26 -20.13 0.13
CA ALA A 235 -6.88 -20.57 -0.05
C ALA A 235 -5.93 -19.91 0.95
N LEU A 236 -4.86 -20.63 1.29
CA LEU A 236 -3.73 -20.09 2.02
C LEU A 236 -2.53 -19.93 1.10
N ILE A 237 -1.91 -18.76 1.15
CA ILE A 237 -0.63 -18.48 0.50
C ILE A 237 0.44 -18.47 1.59
N ARG A 238 1.46 -19.33 1.45
CA ARG A 238 2.64 -19.32 2.29
C ARG A 238 3.71 -18.43 1.63
N LEU A 239 4.14 -17.41 2.35
CA LEU A 239 5.21 -16.50 1.96
C LEU A 239 6.57 -17.21 2.08
N SER A 240 7.47 -16.92 1.14
CA SER A 240 8.84 -17.45 1.11
C SER A 240 9.68 -17.07 2.34
N ASN A 241 9.38 -15.90 2.92
CA ASN A 241 10.03 -15.40 4.13
C ASN A 241 8.97 -14.81 5.07
N PRO A 242 9.16 -14.92 6.40
CA PRO A 242 8.30 -14.23 7.34
C PRO A 242 8.44 -12.71 7.18
N VAL A 243 7.32 -11.99 7.29
CA VAL A 243 7.30 -10.54 7.32
C VAL A 243 7.48 -10.01 8.73
N ASN A 244 8.17 -8.87 8.85
CA ASN A 244 8.25 -8.14 10.10
C ASN A 244 6.97 -7.31 10.26
N TYR A 245 6.37 -7.39 11.45
CA TYR A 245 5.23 -6.54 11.73
C TYR A 245 5.67 -5.10 11.95
N THR A 246 4.89 -4.18 11.39
CA THR A 246 5.07 -2.73 11.51
C THR A 246 3.71 -2.11 11.77
N LYS A 247 3.66 -0.78 11.89
CA LYS A 247 2.37 -0.07 11.94
C LYS A 247 1.48 -0.32 10.71
N TYR A 248 2.09 -0.62 9.56
CA TYR A 248 1.42 -0.77 8.26
C TYR A 248 1.29 -2.22 7.80
N ILE A 249 1.92 -3.17 8.51
CA ILE A 249 1.90 -4.61 8.21
C ILE A 249 1.63 -5.36 9.50
N GLN A 250 0.39 -5.82 9.70
CA GLN A 250 -0.02 -6.62 10.86
C GLN A 250 -1.03 -7.68 10.46
N PRO A 251 -1.15 -8.79 11.17
CA PRO A 251 -2.15 -9.80 10.84
C PRO A 251 -3.54 -9.41 11.36
N ILE A 252 -4.60 -9.80 10.65
CA ILE A 252 -5.97 -9.76 11.17
C ILE A 252 -6.24 -10.96 12.09
N CYS A 253 -7.20 -10.84 13.00
CA CYS A 253 -7.65 -12.00 13.76
C CYS A 253 -8.59 -12.91 12.93
N LEU A 254 -8.60 -14.20 13.28
CA LEU A 254 -9.57 -15.16 12.77
C LEU A 254 -10.76 -15.27 13.72
N PRO A 255 -12.00 -15.41 13.19
CA PRO A 255 -13.22 -15.35 13.99
C PRO A 255 -13.36 -16.60 14.88
N ASN A 256 -14.36 -16.58 15.75
CA ASN A 256 -14.75 -17.70 16.61
C ASN A 256 -16.30 -17.78 16.60
N ALA A 257 -16.88 -18.66 17.42
CA ALA A 257 -18.32 -18.82 17.49
C ALA A 257 -19.07 -17.54 17.97
N THR A 258 -18.48 -16.76 18.88
CA THR A 258 -19.15 -15.53 19.39
C THR A 258 -19.23 -14.45 18.32
N HIS A 259 -18.22 -14.35 17.46
CA HIS A 259 -18.25 -13.45 16.30
C HIS A 259 -19.32 -13.85 15.26
N ASP A 260 -19.52 -15.14 15.00
CA ASP A 260 -20.53 -15.60 14.05
C ASP A 260 -21.97 -15.40 14.58
N SER A 261 -22.16 -15.54 15.89
CA SER A 261 -23.41 -15.17 16.57
C SER A 261 -23.65 -13.66 16.54
N SER A 262 -22.63 -12.83 16.81
CA SER A 262 -22.80 -11.38 16.87
C SER A 262 -23.23 -10.77 15.54
N ILE A 263 -22.62 -11.20 14.42
CA ILE A 263 -23.01 -10.76 13.07
C ILE A 263 -24.44 -11.15 12.72
N SER A 264 -24.90 -12.32 13.20
CA SER A 264 -26.22 -12.86 12.89
C SER A 264 -27.33 -12.15 13.67
N GLU A 265 -27.06 -11.75 14.91
CA GLU A 265 -28.06 -11.19 15.84
C GLU A 265 -28.18 -9.67 15.77
N SER A 266 -27.07 -8.95 15.62
CA SER A 266 -27.03 -7.51 15.88
C SER A 266 -27.16 -6.63 14.63
N LYS A 267 -27.35 -7.21 13.44
CA LYS A 267 -27.19 -6.49 12.16
C LYS A 267 -25.87 -5.72 12.13
N SER A 268 -24.78 -6.35 12.60
CA SER A 268 -23.47 -5.70 12.65
C SER A 268 -23.11 -5.11 11.29
N GLU A 269 -22.62 -3.88 11.28
CA GLU A 269 -22.01 -3.31 10.09
C GLU A 269 -20.67 -4.02 9.87
N LEU A 270 -20.52 -4.63 8.71
CA LEU A 270 -19.27 -5.27 8.30
C LEU A 270 -18.50 -4.29 7.42
N VAL A 271 -17.18 -4.43 7.37
CA VAL A 271 -16.32 -3.55 6.59
C VAL A 271 -15.63 -4.33 5.48
N ILE A 272 -15.69 -3.77 4.27
CA ILE A 272 -14.87 -4.19 3.14
C ILE A 272 -13.81 -3.14 2.88
N CYS A 273 -12.65 -3.58 2.41
CA CYS A 273 -11.53 -2.71 2.07
C CYS A 273 -10.82 -3.24 0.82
N GLY A 274 -10.31 -2.34 -0.02
CA GLY A 274 -9.50 -2.71 -1.17
C GLY A 274 -9.25 -1.56 -2.16
N TRP A 275 -8.76 -1.94 -3.34
CA TRP A 275 -8.37 -1.06 -4.46
C TRP A 275 -9.20 -1.34 -5.73
N GLY A 276 -10.20 -2.23 -5.62
CA GLY A 276 -11.02 -2.69 -6.72
C GLY A 276 -11.87 -1.58 -7.34
N LYS A 277 -12.52 -1.94 -8.46
CA LYS A 277 -13.32 -1.01 -9.27
C LYS A 277 -14.44 -0.38 -8.44
N THR A 278 -14.52 0.94 -8.42
CA THR A 278 -15.68 1.64 -7.84
C THR A 278 -16.92 1.49 -8.74
N GLU A 279 -18.09 1.99 -8.32
CA GLU A 279 -19.28 2.06 -9.19
C GLU A 279 -19.03 2.83 -10.51
N LYS A 280 -17.94 3.61 -10.59
CA LYS A 280 -17.49 4.35 -11.78
C LYS A 280 -16.60 3.52 -12.73
N SER A 281 -16.42 2.23 -12.48
CA SER A 281 -15.74 1.24 -13.35
C SER A 281 -14.22 1.35 -13.51
N GLU A 282 -13.59 2.32 -12.83
CA GLU A 282 -12.14 2.46 -12.65
C GLU A 282 -11.75 1.96 -11.25
N GLY A 283 -10.65 1.20 -11.15
CA GLY A 283 -10.05 0.83 -9.86
C GLY A 283 -9.53 2.08 -9.16
N SER A 284 -9.49 2.06 -7.83
CA SER A 284 -8.90 3.15 -7.06
C SER A 284 -7.40 2.91 -6.90
N ALA A 285 -6.60 3.95 -7.11
CA ALA A 285 -5.17 3.90 -6.76
C ALA A 285 -4.98 3.90 -5.25
N ILE A 286 -5.83 4.63 -4.54
CA ILE A 286 -5.82 4.76 -3.08
C ILE A 286 -6.74 3.71 -2.46
N LYS A 287 -6.32 3.12 -1.36
CA LYS A 287 -7.11 2.15 -0.57
C LYS A 287 -8.42 2.78 -0.09
N LEU A 288 -9.52 2.08 -0.33
CA LEU A 288 -10.87 2.51 0.06
C LEU A 288 -11.48 1.54 1.08
N LYS A 289 -12.43 2.03 1.88
CA LYS A 289 -13.26 1.21 2.78
C LYS A 289 -14.73 1.52 2.58
N ALA A 290 -15.59 0.54 2.84
CA ALA A 290 -17.03 0.76 2.92
C ALA A 290 -17.66 -0.14 3.97
N LYS A 291 -18.74 0.36 4.59
CA LYS A 291 -19.59 -0.43 5.47
C LYS A 291 -20.66 -1.12 4.65
N VAL A 292 -20.89 -2.40 4.93
CA VAL A 292 -21.90 -3.22 4.28
C VAL A 292 -22.70 -4.01 5.32
N PRO A 293 -24.03 -4.07 5.21
CA PRO A 293 -24.84 -4.88 6.11
C PRO A 293 -24.70 -6.35 5.76
N LEU A 294 -24.77 -7.22 6.77
CA LEU A 294 -25.02 -8.65 6.55
C LEU A 294 -26.41 -8.85 5.94
N VAL A 295 -26.51 -9.71 4.94
CA VAL A 295 -27.78 -10.13 4.34
C VAL A 295 -28.14 -11.53 4.82
N GLN A 296 -29.36 -11.67 5.33
CA GLN A 296 -29.85 -12.92 5.89
C GLN A 296 -29.94 -14.02 4.82
N GLU A 297 -29.71 -15.27 5.23
CA GLU A 297 -29.54 -16.42 4.31
C GLU A 297 -30.70 -16.57 3.33
N ASN A 298 -31.95 -16.41 3.80
CA ASN A 298 -33.15 -16.52 2.96
C ASN A 298 -33.23 -15.41 1.90
N GLU A 299 -32.86 -14.18 2.26
CA GLU A 299 -32.85 -13.05 1.34
C GLU A 299 -31.71 -13.17 0.33
N CYS A 300 -30.57 -13.70 0.78
CA CYS A 300 -29.44 -13.90 -0.11
C CYS A 300 -29.68 -14.99 -1.16
N LYS A 301 -30.29 -16.12 -0.80
CA LYS A 301 -30.46 -17.25 -1.73
C LYS A 301 -31.32 -16.89 -2.95
N ASN A 302 -32.40 -16.14 -2.74
CA ASN A 302 -33.41 -15.84 -3.77
C ASN A 302 -32.83 -15.36 -5.12
N PRO A 303 -31.98 -14.31 -5.19
CA PRO A 303 -31.43 -13.84 -6.46
C PRO A 303 -30.46 -14.82 -7.14
N TYR A 304 -29.88 -15.76 -6.39
CA TYR A 304 -28.92 -16.76 -6.90
C TYR A 304 -29.62 -18.04 -7.36
N GLU A 305 -30.64 -18.50 -6.63
CA GLU A 305 -31.44 -19.67 -7.00
C GLU A 305 -32.15 -19.47 -8.34
N ALA A 306 -32.63 -18.25 -8.63
CA ALA A 306 -33.19 -17.88 -9.92
C ALA A 306 -32.21 -18.06 -11.10
N LYS A 307 -30.90 -18.12 -10.82
CA LYS A 307 -29.82 -18.37 -11.79
C LYS A 307 -29.28 -19.80 -11.72
N GLY A 308 -29.91 -20.68 -10.95
CA GLY A 308 -29.46 -22.05 -10.73
C GLY A 308 -28.25 -22.19 -9.80
N ILE A 309 -27.89 -21.13 -9.07
CA ILE A 309 -26.77 -21.12 -8.12
C ILE A 309 -27.31 -21.44 -6.72
N ARG A 310 -26.77 -22.48 -6.08
CA ARG A 310 -27.18 -22.91 -4.74
C ARG A 310 -26.13 -22.45 -3.74
N LEU A 311 -26.52 -21.61 -2.79
CA LEU A 311 -25.61 -21.16 -1.73
C LEU A 311 -25.58 -22.15 -0.56
N ALA A 312 -24.39 -22.41 -0.02
CA ALA A 312 -24.16 -23.27 1.13
C ALA A 312 -24.00 -22.48 2.43
N LYS A 313 -24.09 -23.16 3.59
CA LYS A 313 -23.85 -22.55 4.92
C LYS A 313 -22.41 -22.04 5.11
N THR A 314 -21.48 -22.55 4.31
CA THR A 314 -20.09 -22.06 4.26
C THR A 314 -19.94 -20.77 3.46
N GLN A 315 -21.06 -20.20 3.00
CA GLN A 315 -21.13 -18.91 2.34
C GLN A 315 -22.03 -17.97 3.17
N LEU A 316 -21.75 -16.68 3.07
CA LEU A 316 -22.56 -15.62 3.64
C LEU A 316 -22.65 -14.49 2.63
N CYS A 317 -23.57 -13.57 2.87
CA CYS A 317 -23.80 -12.47 1.96
C CYS A 317 -23.80 -11.14 2.69
N ALA A 318 -23.25 -10.13 2.05
CA ALA A 318 -23.22 -8.77 2.57
C ALA A 318 -23.37 -7.77 1.43
N GLY A 319 -23.91 -6.61 1.75
CA GLY A 319 -24.14 -5.53 0.80
C GLY A 319 -25.56 -4.99 0.86
N ASP A 320 -25.69 -3.69 0.58
CA ASP A 320 -26.95 -2.95 0.56
C ASP A 320 -27.41 -2.64 -0.88
N GLY A 321 -26.68 -3.13 -1.89
CA GLY A 321 -26.91 -2.81 -3.29
C GLY A 321 -26.51 -1.38 -3.69
N LYS A 322 -25.76 -0.67 -2.83
CA LYS A 322 -25.12 0.62 -3.11
C LYS A 322 -23.61 0.52 -2.98
N HIS A 323 -23.14 -0.12 -1.91
CA HIS A 323 -21.74 -0.44 -1.65
C HIS A 323 -21.52 -1.94 -1.85
N ASP A 324 -20.56 -2.29 -2.69
CA ASP A 324 -20.25 -3.68 -3.01
C ASP A 324 -18.75 -3.86 -3.28
N SER A 325 -18.22 -5.02 -2.90
CA SER A 325 -16.88 -5.45 -3.30
C SER A 325 -16.89 -5.72 -4.79
N CYS A 326 -15.90 -5.21 -5.52
CA CYS A 326 -15.97 -5.21 -6.98
C CYS A 326 -14.73 -5.84 -7.61
N LYS A 327 -14.60 -5.77 -8.94
CA LYS A 327 -13.46 -6.39 -9.63
C LYS A 327 -12.15 -5.80 -9.11
N GLY A 328 -11.28 -6.65 -8.56
CA GLY A 328 -10.01 -6.24 -7.97
C GLY A 328 -9.93 -6.59 -6.48
N ASP A 329 -11.05 -6.60 -5.76
CA ASP A 329 -11.10 -6.93 -4.33
C ASP A 329 -11.29 -8.42 -4.06
N SER A 330 -11.47 -9.24 -5.11
CA SER A 330 -11.66 -10.70 -4.99
C SER A 330 -10.59 -11.33 -4.11
N GLY A 331 -10.98 -12.13 -3.13
CA GLY A 331 -10.05 -12.71 -2.15
C GLY A 331 -9.70 -11.80 -0.96
N GLY A 332 -10.11 -10.53 -0.97
CA GLY A 332 -9.99 -9.63 0.19
C GLY A 332 -10.96 -10.00 1.32
N PRO A 333 -10.75 -9.44 2.53
CA PRO A 333 -11.53 -9.78 3.71
C PRO A 333 -12.86 -9.01 3.78
N LEU A 334 -13.88 -9.67 4.31
CA LEU A 334 -15.03 -9.03 4.97
C LEU A 334 -14.76 -9.04 6.47
N MET A 335 -14.78 -7.86 7.08
CA MET A 335 -14.23 -7.64 8.40
C MET A 335 -15.30 -7.26 9.41
N LEU A 336 -15.14 -7.75 10.64
CA LEU A 336 -15.91 -7.36 11.80
C LEU A 336 -14.99 -6.61 12.77
N GLU A 337 -15.40 -5.43 13.20
CA GLU A 337 -14.82 -4.73 14.33
C GLU A 337 -15.51 -5.22 15.61
N ASP A 338 -14.77 -5.92 16.47
CA ASP A 338 -15.25 -6.32 17.79
C ASP A 338 -14.91 -5.23 18.81
N LEU A 339 -15.98 -4.61 19.33
CA LEU A 339 -15.95 -3.55 20.33
C LEU A 339 -16.36 -4.07 21.72
N SER A 340 -16.41 -5.39 21.92
CA SER A 340 -16.84 -6.00 23.18
C SER A 340 -15.88 -5.69 24.34
N ASP A 341 -14.60 -5.47 24.06
CA ASP A 341 -13.63 -4.94 25.00
C ASP A 341 -13.21 -3.51 24.58
N PRO A 342 -13.71 -2.46 25.26
CA PRO A 342 -13.34 -1.08 24.96
C PRO A 342 -11.85 -0.75 25.14
N ALA A 343 -11.09 -1.61 25.85
CA ALA A 343 -9.64 -1.47 25.99
C ALA A 343 -8.86 -2.17 24.88
N GLU A 344 -9.49 -3.08 24.14
CA GLU A 344 -8.87 -3.91 23.11
C GLU A 344 -9.81 -4.09 21.90
N ASN A 345 -10.06 -3.01 21.15
CA ASN A 345 -10.71 -3.13 19.85
C ASN A 345 -9.91 -4.10 18.96
N ARG A 346 -10.60 -5.04 18.33
CA ARG A 346 -9.97 -6.08 17.47
C ARG A 346 -10.76 -6.28 16.20
N TRP A 347 -10.04 -6.47 15.10
CA TRP A 347 -10.61 -6.77 13.80
C TRP A 347 -10.49 -8.24 13.43
N TYR A 348 -11.57 -8.79 12.88
CA TYR A 348 -11.69 -10.20 12.52
C TYR A 348 -12.09 -10.39 11.06
N ALA A 349 -11.42 -11.30 10.34
CA ALA A 349 -11.81 -11.70 8.99
C ALA A 349 -12.98 -12.72 9.06
N VAL A 350 -14.22 -12.25 9.03
CA VAL A 350 -15.41 -13.11 9.09
C VAL A 350 -15.77 -13.73 7.73
N GLY A 351 -15.37 -13.08 6.63
CA GLY A 351 -15.59 -13.57 5.28
C GLY A 351 -14.43 -13.29 4.34
N ILE A 352 -14.40 -13.99 3.20
CA ILE A 352 -13.47 -13.75 2.08
C ILE A 352 -14.29 -13.52 0.80
N ILE A 353 -14.01 -12.45 0.07
CA ILE A 353 -14.76 -12.08 -1.15
C ILE A 353 -14.63 -13.20 -2.20
N SER A 354 -15.75 -13.84 -2.55
CA SER A 354 -15.79 -14.98 -3.47
C SER A 354 -16.36 -14.58 -4.84
N PHE A 355 -17.59 -14.09 -4.89
CA PHE A 355 -18.20 -13.58 -6.12
C PHE A 355 -19.33 -12.60 -5.81
N GLY A 356 -19.66 -11.75 -6.77
CA GLY A 356 -20.74 -10.78 -6.65
C GLY A 356 -21.48 -10.59 -7.95
N SER A 357 -22.36 -9.58 -7.95
CA SER A 357 -23.10 -9.19 -9.12
C SER A 357 -22.20 -8.53 -10.18
N ASN A 358 -22.59 -8.64 -11.45
CA ASN A 358 -21.98 -7.89 -12.55
C ASN A 358 -23.11 -7.18 -13.32
N PRO A 359 -23.16 -5.84 -13.35
CA PRO A 359 -22.26 -4.89 -12.68
C PRO A 359 -22.28 -5.02 -11.14
N CYS A 360 -21.23 -4.57 -10.47
CA CYS A 360 -21.15 -4.56 -9.00
C CYS A 360 -22.23 -3.65 -8.41
N ALA A 361 -22.56 -3.86 -7.14
CA ALA A 361 -23.61 -3.11 -6.44
C ALA A 361 -24.96 -3.16 -7.16
N LYS A 362 -25.28 -4.28 -7.83
CA LYS A 362 -26.60 -4.45 -8.42
C LYS A 362 -27.64 -4.51 -7.31
N GLN A 363 -28.54 -3.54 -7.31
CA GLN A 363 -29.66 -3.47 -6.35
C GLN A 363 -30.40 -4.81 -6.27
N GLY A 364 -30.56 -5.32 -5.05
CA GLY A 364 -31.22 -6.60 -4.76
C GLY A 364 -30.38 -7.86 -5.01
N VAL A 365 -29.08 -7.74 -5.33
CA VAL A 365 -28.17 -8.88 -5.48
C VAL A 365 -26.93 -8.65 -4.60
N PRO A 366 -26.89 -9.20 -3.37
CA PRO A 366 -25.76 -9.00 -2.46
C PRO A 366 -24.53 -9.78 -2.91
N ALA A 367 -23.32 -9.36 -2.56
CA ALA A 367 -22.12 -10.16 -2.81
C ALA A 367 -22.06 -11.39 -1.89
N VAL A 368 -21.41 -12.44 -2.38
CA VAL A 368 -21.20 -13.71 -1.69
C VAL A 368 -19.74 -13.82 -1.26
N TYR A 369 -19.59 -14.18 0.02
CA TYR A 369 -18.31 -14.35 0.68
C TYR A 369 -18.20 -15.78 1.20
N THR A 370 -17.00 -16.35 1.20
CA THR A 370 -16.71 -17.58 1.94
C THR A 370 -16.73 -17.25 3.43
N ARG A 371 -17.61 -17.88 4.22
CA ARG A 371 -17.66 -17.74 5.69
C ARG A 371 -16.41 -18.38 6.28
N VAL A 372 -15.60 -17.66 7.04
CA VAL A 372 -14.28 -18.13 7.49
C VAL A 372 -14.36 -19.15 8.63
N LEU A 373 -15.30 -19.00 9.57
CA LEU A 373 -15.39 -19.84 10.78
C LEU A 373 -15.41 -21.36 10.49
N PRO A 374 -16.19 -21.89 9.52
CA PRO A 374 -16.16 -23.31 9.17
C PRO A 374 -14.80 -23.85 8.72
N TYR A 375 -13.87 -22.99 8.31
CA TYR A 375 -12.57 -23.38 7.74
C TYR A 375 -11.41 -23.26 8.74
N LEU A 376 -11.64 -22.84 9.99
CA LEU A 376 -10.53 -22.63 10.95
C LEU A 376 -9.67 -23.88 11.17
N GLU A 377 -10.28 -25.05 11.24
CA GLU A 377 -9.54 -26.31 11.41
C GLU A 377 -8.70 -26.66 10.18
N TRP A 378 -9.23 -26.39 8.97
CA TRP A 378 -8.45 -26.52 7.74
C TRP A 378 -7.31 -25.49 7.69
N ILE A 379 -7.56 -24.24 8.08
CA ILE A 379 -6.54 -23.18 8.13
C ILE A 379 -5.39 -23.60 9.05
N LYS A 380 -5.69 -23.99 10.29
CA LYS A 380 -4.69 -24.41 11.29
C LYS A 380 -3.90 -25.63 10.84
N SER A 381 -4.56 -26.66 10.31
CA SER A 381 -3.90 -27.90 9.87
C SER A 381 -3.03 -27.73 8.62
N THR A 382 -3.36 -26.74 7.77
CA THR A 382 -2.58 -26.41 6.58
C THR A 382 -1.34 -25.57 6.91
N MET A 383 -1.41 -24.72 7.94
CA MET A 383 -0.28 -23.91 8.37
C MET A 383 0.83 -24.74 9.02
N LYS A 384 2.00 -24.73 8.37
CA LYS A 384 3.28 -25.22 8.90
C LYS A 384 4.07 -24.10 9.60
N PRO A 385 4.93 -24.41 10.57
CA PRO A 385 5.85 -23.46 11.21
C PRO A 385 6.74 -22.67 10.23
#